data_AF-A0A6A9SFL7-F1
#
_entry.id   AF-A0A6A9SFL7-F1
#
_cell.length_a   1.000
_cell.length_b   1.000
_cell.length_c   1.000
_cell.angle_alpha   90.00
_cell.angle_beta   90.00
_cell.angle_gamma   90.00
#
_symmetry.space_group_name_H-M   'P 1'
#
loop_
_entity.id
_entity.type
_entity.pdbx_description
1 polymer ?
#
loop_
_entity_poly.entity_id
_entity_poly.type
_entity_poly.pdbx_seq_one_letter_code
_entity_poly.pdbx_strand_id
1 'polypeptide(L)' 'MGRDLSFGSFLRDLGLRLGAAAVVLGVFVGLGYVNRTNLFGLSRLLGSQVVFFAVAFLVIGLVSICWIVFQQSRE' A
#
# COMPACT_ATOMS: atom_id res chain seq x y z
N MET A 1 -21.76 7.22 30.81
CA MET A 1 -21.02 6.41 29.81
C MET A 1 -20.84 7.25 28.55
N GLY A 2 -19.64 7.43 28.01
CA GLY A 2 -19.48 8.30 26.83
C GLY A 2 -18.07 8.59 26.33
N ARG A 3 -17.03 7.89 26.81
CA ARG A 3 -15.63 8.16 26.41
C ARG A 3 -14.97 7.05 25.57
N ASP A 4 -15.56 5.86 25.50
CA ASP A 4 -14.91 4.71 24.84
C ASP A 4 -15.16 4.64 23.32
N LEU A 5 -16.21 5.29 22.81
CA LEU A 5 -16.53 5.30 21.37
C LEU A 5 -15.59 6.22 20.55
N SER A 6 -15.14 7.33 21.14
CA SER A 6 -14.31 8.33 20.43
C SER A 6 -12.86 7.87 20.27
N PHE A 7 -12.23 7.39 21.34
CA PHE A 7 -10.84 6.91 21.30
C PHE A 7 -10.68 5.65 20.44
N GLY A 8 -11.64 4.72 20.50
CA GLY A 8 -11.65 3.53 19.66
C GLY A 8 -11.75 3.86 18.17
N SER A 9 -12.61 4.83 17.80
CA SER A 9 -12.70 5.31 16.42
C SER A 9 -11.41 5.99 15.93
N PHE A 10 -10.77 6.77 16.82
CA PHE A 10 -9.50 7.44 16.54
C PHE A 10 -8.35 6.45 16.34
N LEU A 11 -8.22 5.45 17.22
CA LEU A 11 -7.21 4.40 17.10
C LEU A 11 -7.41 3.55 15.84
N ARG A 12 -8.67 3.31 15.45
CA ARG A 12 -9.00 2.59 14.22
C ARG A 12 -8.65 3.41 12.96
N ASP A 13 -8.94 4.70 12.95
CA ASP A 13 -8.56 5.61 11.86
C ASP A 13 -7.03 5.76 11.77
N LEU A 14 -6.37 5.94 12.91
CA LEU A 14 -4.92 6.06 13.01
C LEU A 14 -4.22 4.75 12.58
N GLY A 15 -4.77 3.59 12.96
CA GLY A 15 -4.31 2.28 12.51
C GLY A 15 -4.50 2.05 11.02
N LEU A 16 -5.61 2.49 10.44
CA LEU A 16 -5.84 2.46 8.98
C LEU A 16 -4.84 3.35 8.24
N ARG A 17 -4.56 4.55 8.74
CA ARG A 17 -3.57 5.46 8.15
C ARG A 17 -2.15 4.92 8.24
N LEU A 18 -1.77 4.37 9.40
CA LEU A 18 -0.48 3.71 9.59
C LEU A 18 -0.34 2.48 8.71
N GLY A 19 -1.39 1.67 8.59
CA GLY A 19 -1.45 0.52 7.68
C GLY A 19 -1.26 0.94 6.23
N ALA A 20 -1.97 1.98 5.78
CA ALA A 20 -1.80 2.54 4.44
C ALA A 20 -0.37 3.06 4.22
N ALA A 21 0.20 3.80 5.18
CA ALA A 21 1.57 4.29 5.11
C ALA A 21 2.59 3.14 5.05
N ALA A 22 2.39 2.08 5.84
CA ALA A 22 3.25 0.89 5.82
C ALA A 22 3.17 0.13 4.49
N VAL A 23 1.98 0.02 3.88
CA VAL A 23 1.81 -0.58 2.54
C VAL A 23 2.54 0.24 1.49
N VAL A 24 2.40 1.56 1.50
CA VAL A 24 3.10 2.44 0.56
C VAL A 24 4.62 2.29 0.72
N LEU A 25 5.14 2.38 1.95
CA LEU A 25 6.57 2.19 2.22
C LEU A 25 7.04 0.80 1.78
N GLY A 26 6.26 -0.25 2.06
CA GLY A 26 6.57 -1.62 1.64
C GLY A 26 6.63 -1.79 0.13
N VAL A 27 5.70 -1.17 -0.61
CA VAL A 27 5.69 -1.21 -2.09
C VAL A 27 6.92 -0.50 -2.66
N PHE A 28 7.25 0.71 -2.15
CA PHE A 28 8.41 1.46 -2.61
C PHE A 28 9.74 0.75 -2.28
N VAL A 29 9.87 0.23 -1.06
CA VAL A 29 11.07 -0.52 -0.63
C VAL A 29 11.18 -1.84 -1.40
N GLY A 30 10.07 -2.56 -1.59
CA GLY A 30 10.02 -3.82 -2.33
C GLY A 30 10.38 -3.65 -3.80
N LEU A 31 9.78 -2.66 -4.49
CA LEU A 31 10.13 -2.33 -5.88
C LEU A 31 11.59 -1.87 -6.01
N GLY A 32 12.09 -1.07 -5.07
CA GLY A 32 13.49 -0.68 -5.03
C GLY A 32 14.44 -1.87 -4.84
N TYR A 33 14.08 -2.81 -3.96
CA TYR A 33 14.83 -4.04 -3.73
C TYR A 33 14.83 -4.96 -4.95
N VAL A 34 13.67 -5.16 -5.58
CA VAL A 34 13.52 -5.93 -6.83
C VAL A 34 14.33 -5.29 -7.97
N ASN A 35 14.31 -3.97 -8.09
CA ASN A 35 15.11 -3.25 -9.08
C ASN A 35 16.63 -3.42 -8.85
N ARG A 36 17.07 -3.44 -7.59
CA ARG A 36 18.49 -3.60 -7.21
C ARG A 36 19.00 -5.03 -7.34
N THR A 37 18.17 -6.01 -7.00
CA THR A 37 18.51 -7.45 -7.11
C THR A 37 18.30 -8.01 -8.51
N ASN A 38 17.67 -7.24 -9.40
CA ASN A 38 17.43 -7.60 -10.79
C ASN A 38 16.71 -8.96 -10.94
N LEU A 39 15.85 -9.28 -9.97
CA LEU A 39 15.18 -10.59 -9.79
C LEU A 39 14.45 -11.10 -11.04
N PHE A 40 14.05 -10.20 -11.95
CA PHE A 40 13.31 -10.52 -13.16
C PHE A 40 13.90 -9.89 -14.45
N GLY A 41 15.11 -9.32 -14.41
CA GLY A 41 15.63 -8.56 -15.57
C GLY A 41 14.88 -7.23 -15.82
N LEU A 42 13.96 -6.85 -14.93
CA LEU A 42 13.12 -5.66 -15.05
C LEU A 42 13.87 -4.35 -14.81
N SER A 43 15.17 -4.36 -14.48
CA SER A 43 15.95 -3.14 -14.25
C SER A 43 15.99 -2.20 -15.46
N ARG A 44 15.79 -2.70 -16.69
CA ARG A 44 15.62 -1.85 -17.89
C ARG A 44 14.26 -1.16 -17.97
N LEU A 45 13.21 -1.77 -17.43
CA LEU A 45 11.85 -1.20 -17.38
C LEU A 45 11.68 -0.26 -16.19
N LEU A 46 12.19 -0.63 -15.01
CA LEU A 46 12.17 0.19 -13.80
C LEU A 46 13.27 1.24 -13.73
N GLY A 47 14.20 1.25 -14.69
CA GLY A 47 15.23 2.29 -14.80
C GLY A 47 14.67 3.68 -15.10
N SER A 48 13.46 3.76 -15.65
CA SER A 48 12.73 5.01 -15.78
C SER A 48 11.91 5.30 -14.53
N GLN A 49 12.19 6.43 -13.86
CA GLN A 49 11.43 6.90 -12.69
C GLN A 49 9.91 6.88 -12.93
N VAL A 50 9.48 7.22 -14.15
CA VAL A 50 8.06 7.24 -14.51
C VAL A 50 7.43 5.85 -14.42
N VAL A 51 8.12 4.81 -14.93
CA VAL A 51 7.64 3.43 -14.91
C VAL A 51 7.63 2.90 -13.48
N PHE A 52 8.65 3.23 -12.68
CA PHE A 52 8.70 2.87 -11.27
C PHE A 52 7.48 3.42 -10.50
N PHE A 53 7.19 4.72 -10.66
CA PHE A 53 6.02 5.33 -10.03
C PHE A 53 4.70 4.77 -10.57
N ALA A 54 4.59 4.56 -11.89
CA ALA A 54 3.38 3.97 -12.49
C ALA A 54 3.08 2.58 -11.92
N VAL A 55 4.10 1.72 -11.79
CA VAL A 55 3.96 0.39 -11.21
C VAL A 55 3.62 0.48 -9.71
N ALA A 56 4.27 1.35 -8.95
CA ALA A 56 3.97 1.54 -7.53
C ALA A 56 2.51 1.99 -7.32
N PHE A 57 2.04 2.99 -8.07
CA PHE A 57 0.65 3.47 -8.01
C PHE A 57 -0.35 2.39 -8.44
N LEU A 58 -0.02 1.59 -9.46
CA LEU A 58 -0.87 0.49 -9.90
C LEU A 58 -1.01 -0.59 -8.81
N VAL A 59 0.09 -0.95 -8.15
CA VAL A 59 0.08 -1.92 -7.03
C VAL A 59 -0.72 -1.37 -5.86
N ILE A 60 -0.53 -0.11 -5.49
CA ILE A 60 -1.30 0.54 -4.41
C ILE A 60 -2.80 0.55 -4.77
N GLY A 61 -3.14 0.87 -6.02
CA GLY A 61 -4.51 0.84 -6.53
C GLY A 61 -5.14 -0.55 -6.43
N LEU A 62 -4.42 -1.59 -6.86
CA LEU A 62 -4.88 -2.99 -6.74
C LEU A 62 -5.13 -3.40 -5.29
N VAL A 63 -4.21 -3.07 -4.38
CA VAL A 63 -4.38 -3.36 -2.95
C VAL A 63 -5.60 -2.64 -2.39
N SER A 64 -5.82 -1.39 -2.79
CA SER A 64 -7.00 -0.61 -2.38
C SER A 64 -8.31 -1.22 -2.89
N ILE A 65 -8.37 -1.62 -4.17
CA ILE A 65 -9.54 -2.27 -4.76
C ILE A 65 -9.82 -3.60 -4.05
N CYS A 66 -8.80 -4.44 -3.85
CA CYS A 66 -8.94 -5.69 -3.10
C CYS A 66 -9.48 -5.45 -1.68
N TRP A 67 -8.99 -4.41 -0.99
CA TRP A 67 -9.47 -4.07 0.34
C TRP A 67 -10.93 -3.61 0.35
N ILE A 68 -11.34 -2.81 -0.64
CA ILE A 68 -12.74 -2.37 -0.80
C ILE A 68 -13.64 -3.57 -1.07
N VAL A 69 -13.29 -4.43 -2.03
CA VAL A 69 -14.05 -5.65 -2.35
C VAL A 69 -14.13 -6.58 -1.14
N PHE A 70 -13.04 -6.72 -0.39
CA PHE A 70 -13.01 -7.54 0.82
C PHE A 70 -13.93 -6.98 1.92
N GLN A 71 -13.94 -5.66 2.14
CA GLN A 71 -14.89 -5.05 3.08
C GLN A 71 -16.34 -5.25 2.61
N GLN A 72 -16.59 -5.07 1.32
CA GLN A 72 -17.93 -5.19 0.74
C GLN A 72 -18.47 -6.63 0.72
N SER A 73 -17.58 -7.63 0.70
CA SER A 73 -17.95 -9.06 0.83
C SER A 73 -18.15 -9.49 2.29
N ARG A 74 -17.76 -8.65 3.25
CA ARG A 74 -17.87 -8.91 4.69
C ARG A 74 -19.14 -8.32 5.31
N GLU A 75 -19.82 -7.44 4.57
CA GLU A 75 -21.20 -6.99 4.81
C GLU A 75 -22.20 -8.00 4.25
#